data_AF-A0A259S884-F1
#
_entry.id   AF-A0A259S884-F1
#
_cell.length_a   1.000
_cell.length_b   1.000
_cell.length_c   1.000
_cell.angle_alpha   90.00
_cell.angle_beta   90.00
_cell.angle_gamma   90.00
#
_symmetry.space_group_name_H-M   'P 1'
#
loop_
_entity.id
_entity.type
_entity.pdbx_description
1 polymer ?
#
loop_
_entity_poly.entity_id
_entity_poly.type
_entity_poly.pdbx_seq_one_letter_code
_entity_poly.pdbx_strand_id
1 'polypeptide(L)'
;GRPIAMILGILSIAAYAPYAITHWPGSDIVTMVIVLYVATAFILGLIFPPRKAKDGKMTFHWGPTYVIIFLSVVVLLDSIFVTLASSGLSQNAAKELLPKPDEGTQVTSFFPGTVSRDYQKKLEEFNQYNDALDEQIQRGWKVHKGWVESPVVNKPTLFRVSVVDKDGAPITGATVQVHFMRPADKRKDFLTVLSETKPGVYQEPLKMTNPGLWEVVIHIKKGDANFELDGQTNVNLSN
;
A
#
# COMPACT_ATOMS: atom_id res chain seq x y z
N GLY A 1 -23.49 19.43 34.24
CA GLY A 1 -22.50 18.36 34.05
C GLY A 1 -21.20 18.81 33.39
N ARG A 2 -21.16 19.88 32.59
CA ARG A 2 -19.94 20.32 31.87
C ARG A 2 -18.63 20.39 32.69
N PRO A 3 -18.56 21.04 33.87
CA PRO A 3 -17.32 21.04 34.65
C PRO A 3 -16.97 19.65 35.18
N ILE A 4 -17.96 18.82 35.52
CA ILE A 4 -17.75 17.46 36.03
C ILE A 4 -17.17 16.55 34.93
N ALA A 5 -17.69 16.64 33.70
CA ALA A 5 -17.20 15.84 32.58
C ALA A 5 -15.77 16.24 32.18
N MET A 6 -15.45 17.53 32.20
CA MET A 6 -14.09 18.03 31.93
C MET A 6 -13.10 17.62 33.02
N ILE A 7 -13.51 17.70 34.29
CA ILE A 7 -12.72 17.22 35.43
C ILE A 7 -12.47 15.71 35.29
N LEU A 8 -13.50 14.91 34.98
CA LEU A 8 -13.35 13.46 34.79
C LEU A 8 -12.42 13.12 33.62
N GLY A 9 -12.49 13.84 32.49
CA GLY A 9 -11.57 13.66 31.37
C GLY A 9 -10.12 13.93 31.74
N ILE A 10 -9.86 15.05 32.41
CA ILE A 10 -8.53 15.43 32.90
C ILE A 10 -8.02 14.42 33.93
N LEU A 11 -8.90 13.98 34.84
CA LEU A 11 -8.56 13.02 35.89
C LEU A 11 -8.20 11.64 35.32
N SER A 12 -8.92 11.18 34.28
CA SER A 12 -8.62 9.93 33.58
C SER A 12 -7.26 9.98 32.86
N ILE A 13 -6.94 11.10 32.20
CA ILE A 13 -5.63 11.29 31.55
C ILE A 13 -4.52 11.34 32.61
N ALA A 14 -4.73 12.09 33.70
CA ALA A 14 -3.77 12.19 34.80
C ALA A 14 -3.55 10.85 35.51
N ALA A 15 -4.57 9.98 35.60
CA ALA A 15 -4.44 8.64 36.16
C ALA A 15 -3.72 7.67 35.21
N TYR A 16 -3.90 7.81 33.90
CA TYR A 16 -3.24 6.98 32.90
C TYR A 16 -1.78 7.35 32.65
N ALA A 17 -1.44 8.65 32.73
CA ALA A 17 -0.10 9.14 32.39
C ALA A 17 1.05 8.46 33.18
N PRO A 18 0.97 8.24 34.51
CA PRO A 18 2.02 7.52 35.26
C PRO A 18 2.23 6.09 34.78
N TYR A 19 1.16 5.39 34.39
CA TYR A 19 1.24 4.05 33.84
C TYR A 19 1.92 4.06 32.46
N ALA A 20 1.52 4.99 31.58
CA ALA A 20 2.11 5.11 30.25
C ALA A 20 3.60 5.52 30.27
N ILE A 21 4.02 6.32 31.27
CA ILE A 21 5.43 6.71 31.47
C ILE A 21 6.26 5.52 31.95
N THR A 22 5.71 4.67 32.83
CA THR A 22 6.42 3.50 33.37
C THR A 22 6.41 2.31 32.42
N HIS A 23 5.36 2.13 31.65
CA HIS A 23 5.15 1.02 30.72
C HIS A 23 4.79 1.57 29.34
N TRP A 24 5.78 2.14 28.66
CA TRP A 24 5.60 2.81 27.36
C TRP A 24 5.10 1.84 26.28
N PRO A 25 3.84 1.96 25.80
CA PRO A 25 3.28 1.00 24.86
C PRO A 25 3.48 1.39 23.39
N GLY A 26 4.01 2.59 23.12
CA GLY A 26 4.06 3.19 21.78
C GLY A 26 3.21 4.47 21.72
N SER A 27 3.63 5.44 20.89
CA SER A 27 2.97 6.75 20.78
C SER A 27 1.58 6.67 20.15
N ASP A 28 1.37 5.71 19.26
CA ASP A 28 0.10 5.41 18.60
C ASP A 28 -0.98 4.97 19.60
N ILE A 29 -0.64 4.03 20.49
CA ILE A 29 -1.55 3.51 21.52
C ILE A 29 -1.90 4.61 22.53
N VAL A 30 -0.91 5.36 23.00
CA VAL A 30 -1.12 6.48 23.94
C VAL A 30 -2.04 7.55 23.32
N THR A 31 -1.83 7.88 22.04
CA THR A 31 -2.66 8.85 21.31
C THR A 31 -4.12 8.38 21.24
N MET A 32 -4.35 7.11 20.91
CA MET A 32 -5.70 6.54 20.86
C MET A 32 -6.42 6.65 22.21
N VAL A 33 -5.73 6.33 23.31
CA VAL A 33 -6.31 6.38 24.67
C VAL A 33 -6.65 7.81 25.08
N ILE A 34 -5.77 8.77 24.81
CA ILE A 34 -6.03 10.20 25.11
C ILE A 34 -7.23 10.71 24.30
N VAL A 35 -7.28 10.42 23.00
CA VAL A 35 -8.40 10.82 22.13
C VAL A 35 -9.71 10.23 22.61
N LEU A 36 -9.72 8.96 23.02
CA LEU A 36 -10.90 8.30 23.57
C LEU A 36 -11.41 8.99 24.85
N TYR A 37 -10.52 9.35 25.77
CA TYR A 37 -10.91 10.03 27.02
C TYR A 37 -11.44 11.45 26.78
N VAL A 38 -10.84 12.20 25.87
CA VAL A 38 -11.33 13.54 25.49
C VAL A 38 -12.69 13.43 24.81
N ALA A 39 -12.88 12.49 23.88
CA ALA A 39 -14.16 12.26 23.22
C ALA A 39 -15.25 11.84 24.22
N THR A 40 -14.93 10.95 25.16
CA THR A 40 -15.86 10.49 26.20
C THR A 40 -16.27 11.65 27.13
N ALA A 41 -15.32 12.47 27.57
CA ALA A 41 -15.60 13.66 28.37
C ALA A 41 -16.47 14.68 27.61
N PHE A 42 -16.23 14.84 26.32
CA PHE A 42 -17.03 15.72 25.46
C PHE A 42 -18.48 15.22 25.32
N ILE A 43 -18.67 13.92 25.08
CA ILE A 43 -20.00 13.28 24.98
C ILE A 43 -20.77 13.39 26.30
N LEU A 44 -20.13 13.11 27.45
CA LEU A 44 -20.77 13.29 28.77
C LEU A 44 -21.13 14.76 29.03
N GLY A 45 -20.29 15.69 28.61
CA GLY A 45 -20.54 17.13 28.73
C GLY A 45 -21.74 17.61 27.89
N LEU A 46 -22.05 16.90 26.82
CA LEU A 46 -23.20 17.13 25.94
C LEU A 46 -24.49 16.54 26.52
N ILE A 47 -24.44 15.31 27.03
CA ILE A 47 -25.61 14.57 27.54
C ILE A 47 -26.11 15.12 28.88
N PHE A 48 -25.23 15.64 29.76
CA PHE A 48 -25.61 16.07 31.12
C PHE A 48 -25.48 17.59 31.35
N PRO A 49 -26.50 18.40 31.00
CA PRO A 49 -26.52 19.84 31.30
C PRO A 49 -26.53 20.12 32.83
N PRO A 50 -26.04 21.29 33.28
CA PRO A 50 -26.04 21.63 34.71
C PRO A 50 -27.46 21.82 35.27
N ARG A 51 -27.69 21.32 36.49
CA ARG A 51 -28.99 21.30 37.21
C ARG A 51 -29.61 22.67 37.51
N LYS A 52 -28.97 23.79 37.14
CA LYS A 52 -29.50 25.16 37.33
C LYS A 52 -30.08 25.78 36.06
N ALA A 53 -30.52 24.98 35.09
CA ALA A 53 -31.38 25.46 34.01
C ALA A 53 -32.83 25.51 34.53
N LYS A 54 -33.20 26.62 35.19
CA LYS A 54 -34.59 26.98 35.49
C LYS A 54 -35.25 27.42 34.17
N ASP A 55 -35.62 26.45 33.36
CA ASP A 55 -36.75 26.46 32.43
C ASP A 55 -36.63 25.25 31.51
N GLY A 56 -37.70 24.47 31.43
CA GLY A 56 -37.81 23.23 30.66
C GLY A 56 -37.84 23.45 29.15
N LYS A 57 -36.87 24.16 28.59
CA LYS A 57 -36.60 24.19 27.17
C LYS A 57 -35.20 23.64 26.96
N MET A 58 -35.12 22.46 26.34
CA MET A 58 -33.89 21.96 25.73
C MET A 58 -33.41 23.03 24.74
N THR A 59 -32.54 23.93 25.19
CA THR A 59 -31.92 24.90 24.30
C THR A 59 -30.90 24.11 23.49
N PHE A 60 -31.26 23.84 22.25
CA PHE A 60 -30.40 23.19 21.28
C PHE A 60 -29.08 23.96 21.24
N HIS A 61 -28.01 23.37 21.76
CA HIS A 61 -26.70 24.01 21.80
C HIS A 61 -26.10 23.90 20.41
N TRP A 62 -26.12 25.01 19.66
CA TRP A 62 -25.64 25.08 18.29
C TRP A 62 -24.17 24.61 18.16
N GLY A 63 -23.33 24.83 19.18
CA GLY A 63 -21.92 24.39 19.20
C GLY A 63 -21.72 22.87 19.05
N PRO A 64 -22.18 22.04 20.02
CA PRO A 64 -22.09 20.59 19.89
C PRO A 64 -22.78 20.02 18.65
N THR A 65 -23.88 20.63 18.20
CA THR A 65 -24.54 20.22 16.95
C THR A 65 -23.63 20.44 15.74
N TYR A 66 -22.95 21.58 15.62
CA TYR A 66 -22.03 21.81 14.51
C TYR A 66 -20.86 20.83 14.50
N VAL A 67 -20.34 20.48 15.69
CA VAL A 67 -19.27 19.46 15.80
C VAL A 67 -19.77 18.10 15.35
N ILE A 68 -20.98 17.69 15.75
CA ILE A 68 -21.57 16.42 15.32
C ILE A 68 -21.80 16.42 13.81
N ILE A 69 -22.38 17.48 13.24
CA ILE A 69 -22.61 17.60 11.80
C ILE A 69 -21.28 17.52 11.04
N PHE A 70 -20.28 18.28 11.47
CA PHE A 70 -18.95 18.26 10.86
C PHE A 70 -18.34 16.86 10.91
N LEU A 71 -18.37 16.21 12.07
CA LEU A 71 -17.76 14.89 12.27
C LEU A 71 -18.52 13.80 11.51
N SER A 72 -19.85 13.90 11.40
CA SER A 72 -20.65 13.02 10.54
C SER A 72 -20.32 13.19 9.05
N VAL A 73 -20.10 14.43 8.58
CA VAL A 73 -19.67 14.69 7.21
C VAL A 73 -18.28 14.09 6.95
N VAL A 74 -17.34 14.25 7.89
CA VAL A 74 -16.00 13.65 7.78
C VAL A 74 -16.09 12.12 7.70
N VAL A 75 -16.84 11.48 8.60
CA VAL A 75 -17.03 10.02 8.59
C VAL A 75 -17.69 9.53 7.29
N LEU A 76 -18.63 10.29 6.74
CA LEU A 76 -19.26 9.96 5.47
C LEU A 76 -18.27 10.04 4.30
N LEU A 77 -17.47 11.11 4.24
CA LEU A 77 -16.43 11.28 3.23
C LEU A 77 -15.38 10.19 3.34
N ASP A 78 -14.90 9.89 4.55
CA ASP A 78 -13.93 8.82 4.80
C ASP A 78 -14.48 7.46 4.38
N SER A 79 -15.76 7.18 4.66
CA SER A 79 -16.41 5.94 4.22
C SER A 79 -16.44 5.83 2.70
N ILE A 80 -16.68 6.93 1.98
CA ILE A 80 -16.61 6.97 0.51
C ILE A 80 -15.18 6.70 0.05
N PHE A 81 -14.17 7.34 0.64
CA PHE A 81 -12.76 7.14 0.28
C PHE A 81 -12.29 5.71 0.53
N VAL A 82 -12.62 5.12 1.68
CA VAL A 82 -12.28 3.74 2.03
C VAL A 82 -12.95 2.75 1.06
N THR A 83 -14.21 3.02 0.67
CA THR A 83 -14.92 2.19 -0.31
C THR A 83 -14.28 2.30 -1.70
N LEU A 84 -13.90 3.51 -2.13
CA LEU A 84 -13.17 3.73 -3.38
C LEU A 84 -11.79 3.06 -3.39
N ALA A 85 -11.06 3.14 -2.27
CA ALA A 85 -9.72 2.55 -2.14
C ALA A 85 -9.78 1.02 -2.18
N SER A 86 -10.81 0.41 -1.60
CA SER A 86 -10.99 -1.05 -1.57
C SER A 86 -11.59 -1.63 -2.84
N SER A 87 -12.57 -0.93 -3.43
CA SER A 87 -13.39 -1.45 -4.56
C SER A 87 -13.01 -0.84 -5.92
N GLY A 88 -12.27 0.27 -5.94
CA GLY A 88 -11.99 1.05 -7.14
C GLY A 88 -13.07 2.10 -7.46
N LEU A 89 -12.79 2.96 -8.44
CA LEU A 89 -13.75 3.95 -8.94
C LEU A 89 -14.87 3.29 -9.75
N SER A 90 -16.11 3.75 -9.58
CA SER A 90 -17.23 3.33 -10.43
C SER A 90 -17.03 3.81 -11.88
N GLN A 91 -17.58 3.10 -12.88
CA GLN A 91 -17.38 3.46 -14.30
C GLN A 91 -17.79 4.91 -14.63
N ASN A 92 -18.85 5.41 -14.00
CA ASN A 92 -19.34 6.77 -14.23
C ASN A 92 -18.38 7.82 -13.65
N ALA A 93 -17.88 7.60 -12.44
CA ALA A 93 -16.91 8.50 -11.80
C ALA A 93 -15.55 8.44 -12.51
N ALA A 94 -15.13 7.25 -12.95
CA ALA A 94 -13.90 7.06 -13.71
C ALA A 94 -13.90 7.85 -15.02
N LYS A 95 -15.04 7.91 -15.73
CA LYS A 95 -15.16 8.62 -17.02
C LYS A 95 -15.10 10.15 -16.89
N GLU A 96 -15.57 10.69 -15.77
CA GLU A 96 -15.60 12.13 -15.50
C GLU A 96 -14.31 12.63 -14.84
N LEU A 97 -13.73 11.82 -13.94
CA LEU A 97 -12.57 12.21 -13.13
C LEU A 97 -11.22 11.85 -13.78
N LEU A 98 -11.15 10.74 -14.52
CA LEU A 98 -9.89 10.30 -15.14
C LEU A 98 -9.79 10.87 -16.57
N PRO A 99 -8.60 11.33 -16.98
CA PRO A 99 -8.36 11.65 -18.38
C PRO A 99 -8.66 10.42 -19.23
N LYS A 100 -9.36 10.62 -20.36
CA LYS A 100 -9.70 9.53 -21.28
C LYS A 100 -8.40 8.84 -21.70
N PRO A 101 -8.31 7.50 -21.60
CA PRO A 101 -7.14 6.78 -22.09
C PRO A 101 -7.00 7.08 -23.58
N ASP A 102 -5.82 7.55 -24.01
CA ASP A 102 -5.51 7.65 -25.44
C ASP A 102 -5.64 6.25 -26.05
N GLU A 103 -6.69 6.02 -26.84
CA GLU A 103 -6.87 4.86 -27.71
C GLU A 103 -5.80 4.90 -28.82
N GLY A 104 -4.54 4.65 -28.47
CA GLY A 104 -3.44 4.73 -29.42
C GLY A 104 -2.05 4.60 -28.82
N THR A 105 -1.89 4.78 -27.52
CA THR A 105 -0.59 4.55 -26.90
C THR A 105 -0.45 3.07 -26.63
N GLN A 106 0.29 2.35 -27.46
CA GLN A 106 0.78 1.01 -27.14
C GLN A 106 1.45 1.10 -25.77
N VAL A 107 0.76 0.62 -24.73
CA VAL A 107 1.26 0.59 -23.36
C VAL A 107 2.36 -0.46 -23.33
N THR A 108 3.56 0.00 -23.66
CA THR A 108 4.80 -0.70 -23.41
C THR A 108 4.97 -0.75 -21.90
N SER A 109 5.19 -1.94 -21.34
CA SER A 109 5.53 -2.09 -19.93
C SER A 109 6.86 -1.37 -19.70
N PHE A 110 6.79 -0.12 -19.23
CA PHE A 110 7.97 0.66 -18.88
C PHE A 110 8.44 0.16 -17.51
N PHE A 111 9.51 -0.64 -17.51
CA PHE A 111 10.17 -1.09 -16.28
C PHE A 111 11.41 -0.22 -16.03
N PRO A 112 11.30 0.89 -15.26
CA PRO A 112 12.46 1.69 -14.88
C PRO A 112 13.40 0.81 -14.06
N GLY A 113 14.66 0.68 -14.50
CA GLY A 113 15.66 -0.14 -13.85
C GLY A 113 16.09 0.39 -12.49
N THR A 114 16.29 -0.54 -11.57
CA THR A 114 17.15 -0.52 -10.38
C THR A 114 17.04 0.70 -9.47
N VAL A 115 15.95 0.76 -8.68
CA VAL A 115 16.01 1.31 -7.33
C VAL A 115 15.25 0.35 -6.43
N SER A 116 16.01 -0.42 -5.64
CA SER A 116 15.43 -1.36 -4.68
C SER A 116 14.63 -0.60 -3.64
N ARG A 117 13.36 -1.00 -3.50
CA ARG A 117 12.47 -0.38 -2.55
C ARG A 117 12.24 -1.31 -1.35
N ASP A 118 13.21 -1.29 -0.43
CA ASP A 118 13.04 -1.83 0.92
C ASP A 118 13.10 -0.71 1.98
N TYR A 119 12.12 0.20 1.94
CA TYR A 119 12.01 1.31 2.91
C TYR A 119 11.28 0.94 4.21
N GLN A 120 10.92 -0.34 4.43
CA GLN A 120 10.06 -0.73 5.56
C GLN A 120 10.63 -1.81 6.48
N LYS A 121 11.94 -2.14 6.39
CA LYS A 121 12.58 -3.05 7.34
C LYS A 121 13.69 -2.39 8.14
N LYS A 122 13.77 -2.82 9.40
CA LYS A 122 14.58 -2.31 10.51
C LYS A 122 16.05 -2.05 10.13
N LEU A 123 16.59 -1.01 10.75
CA LEU A 123 17.95 -0.44 10.68
C LEU A 123 19.15 -1.43 10.74
N GLU A 124 18.94 -2.70 11.06
CA GLU A 124 19.99 -3.72 11.17
C GLU A 124 20.24 -4.50 9.85
N GLU A 125 19.29 -4.54 8.91
CA GLU A 125 19.47 -5.17 7.58
C GLU A 125 20.17 -4.24 6.57
N PHE A 126 20.31 -2.94 6.88
CA PHE A 126 20.87 -1.94 5.98
C PHE A 126 22.37 -2.14 5.69
N ASN A 127 23.13 -2.74 6.61
CA ASN A 127 24.57 -2.96 6.43
C ASN A 127 24.89 -4.15 5.50
N GLN A 128 23.97 -5.11 5.34
CA GLN A 128 24.15 -6.27 4.44
C GLN A 128 23.74 -5.98 2.99
N TYR A 129 23.06 -4.84 2.77
CA TYR A 129 22.51 -4.47 1.49
C TYR A 129 23.56 -3.87 0.53
N ASN A 130 24.58 -3.19 1.07
CA ASN A 130 25.62 -2.53 0.25
C ASN A 130 26.60 -3.53 -0.39
N ASP A 131 26.95 -4.63 0.29
CA ASP A 131 27.87 -5.64 -0.25
C ASP A 131 27.26 -6.36 -1.47
N ALA A 132 25.93 -6.56 -1.49
CA ALA A 132 25.23 -7.16 -2.62
C ALA A 132 25.15 -6.20 -3.83
N LEU A 133 25.04 -4.90 -3.61
CA LEU A 133 24.98 -3.90 -4.68
C LEU A 133 26.34 -3.76 -5.39
N ASP A 134 27.44 -3.84 -4.63
CA ASP A 134 28.80 -3.76 -5.17
C ASP A 134 29.17 -4.99 -6.03
N GLU A 135 28.67 -6.18 -5.69
CA GLU A 135 28.84 -7.37 -6.53
C GLU A 135 27.98 -7.35 -7.81
N GLN A 136 26.81 -6.71 -7.77
CA GLN A 136 25.94 -6.58 -8.95
C GLN A 136 26.56 -5.67 -10.01
N ILE A 137 27.26 -4.62 -9.60
CA ILE A 137 27.99 -3.71 -10.50
C ILE A 137 29.22 -4.41 -11.13
N GLN A 138 29.88 -5.33 -10.42
CA GLN A 138 31.10 -5.99 -10.93
C GLN A 138 30.87 -7.08 -12.00
N ARG A 139 29.67 -7.70 -12.09
CA ARG A 139 29.41 -8.80 -13.05
C ARG A 139 28.77 -8.36 -14.38
N GLY A 140 28.21 -7.15 -14.45
CA GLY A 140 27.74 -6.52 -15.69
C GLY A 140 26.61 -7.25 -16.43
N TRP A 141 25.78 -8.03 -15.73
CA TRP A 141 24.65 -8.72 -16.35
C TRP A 141 23.63 -7.73 -16.91
N LYS A 142 23.13 -8.00 -18.11
CA LYS A 142 22.08 -7.24 -18.76
C LYS A 142 20.82 -8.08 -18.80
N VAL A 143 19.73 -7.54 -18.25
CA VAL A 143 18.45 -8.25 -18.15
C VAL A 143 17.39 -7.51 -18.95
N HIS A 144 16.80 -8.21 -19.92
CA HIS A 144 15.63 -7.75 -20.66
C HIS A 144 14.39 -8.49 -20.15
N LYS A 145 13.32 -7.76 -19.85
CA LYS A 145 12.15 -8.31 -19.16
C LYS A 145 10.85 -7.70 -19.65
N GLY A 146 9.77 -8.46 -19.59
CA GLY A 146 8.42 -7.97 -19.84
C GLY A 146 7.50 -8.99 -20.48
N TRP A 147 6.30 -8.54 -20.84
CA TRP A 147 5.34 -9.34 -21.58
C TRP A 147 5.69 -9.37 -23.06
N VAL A 148 5.52 -10.52 -23.70
CA VAL A 148 5.71 -10.66 -25.16
C VAL A 148 4.55 -10.00 -25.91
N GLU A 149 3.36 -10.02 -25.32
CA GLU A 149 2.15 -9.35 -25.79
C GLU A 149 1.53 -8.57 -24.63
N SER A 150 0.69 -7.56 -24.89
CA SER A 150 0.00 -6.85 -23.81
C SER A 150 -0.88 -7.81 -22.99
N PRO A 151 -0.69 -7.90 -21.66
CA PRO A 151 -1.44 -8.84 -20.83
C PRO A 151 -2.89 -8.40 -20.69
N VAL A 152 -3.80 -9.37 -20.81
CA VAL A 152 -5.26 -9.19 -20.65
C VAL A 152 -5.73 -10.09 -19.52
N VAL A 153 -6.66 -9.58 -18.70
CA VAL A 153 -7.26 -10.35 -17.60
C VAL A 153 -7.83 -11.68 -18.08
N ASN A 154 -7.60 -12.73 -17.30
CA ASN A 154 -8.06 -14.09 -17.54
C ASN A 154 -7.56 -14.74 -18.85
N LYS A 155 -6.65 -14.08 -19.59
CA LYS A 155 -5.98 -14.63 -20.77
C LYS A 155 -4.52 -14.98 -20.41
N PRO A 156 -4.08 -16.23 -20.57
CA PRO A 156 -2.66 -16.56 -20.47
C PRO A 156 -1.85 -15.72 -21.45
N THR A 157 -0.89 -14.96 -20.94
CA THR A 157 0.02 -14.12 -21.74
C THR A 157 1.45 -14.46 -21.36
N LEU A 158 2.35 -14.49 -22.35
CA LEU A 158 3.72 -14.94 -22.14
C LEU A 158 4.55 -13.84 -21.48
N PHE A 159 5.06 -14.10 -20.28
CA PHE A 159 6.04 -13.25 -19.60
C PHE A 159 7.44 -13.80 -19.82
N ARG A 160 8.40 -12.94 -20.16
CA ARG A 160 9.77 -13.33 -20.53
C ARG A 160 10.80 -12.50 -19.78
N VAL A 161 11.86 -13.18 -19.34
CA VAL A 161 13.10 -12.59 -18.82
C VAL A 161 14.27 -13.20 -19.59
N SER A 162 15.09 -12.35 -20.21
CA SER A 162 16.33 -12.71 -20.89
C SER A 162 17.51 -12.16 -20.13
N VAL A 163 18.46 -13.02 -19.79
CA VAL A 163 19.62 -12.71 -18.96
C VAL A 163 20.88 -12.99 -19.76
N VAL A 164 21.70 -11.96 -19.97
CA VAL A 164 23.01 -12.08 -20.61
C VAL A 164 24.08 -11.46 -19.72
N ASP A 165 25.32 -11.92 -19.86
CA ASP A 165 26.45 -11.33 -19.15
C ASP A 165 26.91 -10.01 -19.80
N LYS A 166 28.02 -9.45 -19.27
CA LYS A 166 28.61 -8.21 -19.79
C LYS A 166 29.01 -8.30 -21.27
N ASP A 167 29.44 -9.48 -21.72
CA ASP A 167 29.94 -9.78 -23.05
C ASP A 167 28.82 -10.24 -24.00
N GLY A 168 27.58 -10.36 -23.49
CA GLY A 168 26.40 -10.77 -24.24
C GLY A 168 26.16 -12.28 -24.29
N ALA A 169 26.94 -13.09 -23.56
CA ALA A 169 26.72 -14.52 -23.49
C ALA A 169 25.48 -14.84 -22.62
N PRO A 170 24.61 -15.78 -23.05
CA PRO A 170 23.41 -16.13 -22.32
C PRO A 170 23.72 -16.78 -20.97
N ILE A 171 23.05 -16.33 -19.93
CA ILE A 171 23.20 -16.88 -18.59
C ILE A 171 22.18 -17.99 -18.40
N THR A 172 22.62 -19.22 -18.63
CA THR A 172 21.81 -20.43 -18.47
C THR A 172 21.82 -20.99 -17.05
N GLY A 173 20.81 -21.79 -16.71
CA GLY A 173 20.72 -22.50 -15.43
C GLY A 173 20.49 -21.60 -14.19
N ALA A 174 20.02 -20.37 -14.40
CA ALA A 174 19.61 -19.49 -13.30
C ALA A 174 18.19 -19.84 -12.83
N THR A 175 17.93 -19.67 -11.54
CA THR A 175 16.57 -19.67 -11.01
C THR A 175 16.01 -18.26 -11.13
N VAL A 176 14.97 -18.08 -11.96
CA VAL A 176 14.30 -16.78 -12.14
C VAL A 176 12.94 -16.84 -11.47
N GLN A 177 12.79 -16.11 -10.38
CA GLN A 177 11.55 -15.99 -9.62
C GLN A 177 10.96 -14.60 -9.85
N VAL A 178 9.65 -14.54 -10.05
CA VAL A 178 8.93 -13.28 -10.29
C VAL A 178 7.78 -13.17 -9.30
N HIS A 179 7.73 -12.06 -8.59
CA HIS A 179 6.69 -11.71 -7.65
C HIS A 179 5.87 -10.55 -8.22
N PHE A 180 4.59 -10.80 -8.47
CA PHE A 180 3.64 -9.78 -8.87
C PHE A 180 2.87 -9.31 -7.65
N MET A 181 2.92 -8.02 -7.36
CA MET A 181 2.29 -7.41 -6.20
C MET A 181 1.28 -6.35 -6.63
N ARG A 182 0.14 -6.32 -5.95
CA ARG A 182 -0.92 -5.35 -6.23
C ARG A 182 -0.91 -4.25 -5.17
N PRO A 183 -0.64 -2.97 -5.53
CA PRO A 183 -0.60 -1.88 -4.56
C PRO A 183 -1.86 -1.73 -3.70
N ALA A 184 -3.02 -2.06 -4.27
CA ALA A 184 -4.32 -1.91 -3.60
C ALA A 184 -4.74 -3.11 -2.73
N ASP A 185 -4.20 -4.33 -2.94
CA ASP A 185 -4.63 -5.52 -2.21
C ASP A 185 -3.58 -6.64 -2.24
N LYS A 186 -2.78 -6.74 -1.18
CA LYS A 186 -1.71 -7.74 -1.02
C LYS A 186 -2.19 -9.19 -1.07
N ARG A 187 -3.49 -9.46 -0.85
CA ARG A 187 -4.04 -10.84 -0.90
C ARG A 187 -4.06 -11.41 -2.32
N LYS A 188 -3.81 -10.55 -3.33
CA LYS A 188 -3.78 -10.91 -4.75
C LYS A 188 -2.37 -11.07 -5.30
N ASP A 189 -1.38 -10.86 -4.45
CA ASP A 189 0.03 -11.02 -4.81
C ASP A 189 0.29 -12.50 -5.10
N PHE A 190 1.12 -12.76 -6.09
CA PHE A 190 1.48 -14.14 -6.43
C PHE A 190 2.91 -14.22 -6.95
N LEU A 191 3.49 -15.39 -6.73
CA LEU A 191 4.86 -15.68 -7.08
C LEU A 191 4.90 -16.83 -8.08
N THR A 192 5.76 -16.71 -9.07
CA THR A 192 5.97 -17.71 -10.11
C THR A 192 7.46 -17.89 -10.39
N VAL A 193 7.86 -19.08 -10.82
CA VAL A 193 9.23 -19.38 -11.25
C VAL A 193 9.20 -19.59 -12.75
N LEU A 194 10.07 -18.89 -13.48
CA LEU A 194 10.14 -18.99 -14.93
C LEU A 194 11.03 -20.16 -15.34
N SER A 195 10.54 -20.98 -16.27
CA SER A 195 11.33 -22.06 -16.86
C SER A 195 12.26 -21.54 -17.95
N GLU A 196 13.49 -22.03 -18.00
CA GLU A 196 14.41 -21.75 -19.11
C GLU A 196 13.94 -22.49 -20.36
N THR A 197 13.68 -21.75 -21.43
CA THR A 197 13.16 -22.30 -22.71
C THR A 197 14.15 -22.22 -23.86
N LYS A 198 15.08 -21.26 -23.78
CA LYS A 198 16.25 -21.12 -24.64
C LYS A 198 17.40 -20.67 -23.75
N PRO A 199 18.66 -20.85 -24.16
CA PRO A 199 19.81 -20.38 -23.39
C PRO A 199 19.64 -18.92 -22.95
N GLY A 200 19.54 -18.70 -21.63
CA GLY A 200 19.39 -17.38 -21.02
C GLY A 200 18.00 -16.75 -21.16
N VAL A 201 17.01 -17.46 -21.70
CA VAL A 201 15.62 -16.98 -21.86
C VAL A 201 14.67 -17.82 -21.02
N TYR A 202 14.11 -17.17 -20.01
CA TYR A 202 13.19 -17.73 -19.04
C TYR A 202 11.78 -17.19 -19.31
N GLN A 203 10.78 -18.05 -19.44
CA GLN A 203 9.42 -17.61 -19.77
C GLN A 203 8.34 -18.57 -19.28
N GLU A 204 7.18 -18.01 -18.92
CA GLU A 204 5.98 -18.76 -18.54
C GLU A 204 4.72 -18.04 -19.05
N PRO A 205 3.68 -18.76 -19.50
CA PRO A 205 2.37 -18.19 -19.73
C PRO A 205 1.68 -17.92 -18.38
N LEU A 206 1.48 -16.63 -18.06
CA LEU A 206 0.85 -16.21 -16.82
C LEU A 206 -0.57 -15.72 -17.09
N LYS A 207 -1.51 -16.12 -16.23
CA LYS A 207 -2.90 -15.65 -16.29
C LYS A 207 -3.16 -14.64 -15.17
N MET A 208 -3.22 -13.37 -15.53
CA MET A 208 -3.53 -12.30 -14.58
C MET A 208 -5.02 -12.31 -14.22
N THR A 209 -5.37 -12.36 -12.93
CA THR A 209 -6.76 -12.45 -12.46
C THR A 209 -7.42 -11.09 -12.29
N ASN A 210 -6.63 -10.00 -12.23
CA ASN A 210 -7.15 -8.66 -12.04
C ASN A 210 -6.46 -7.63 -12.97
N PRO A 211 -7.23 -6.63 -13.45
CA PRO A 211 -6.71 -5.57 -14.32
C PRO A 211 -5.99 -4.49 -13.50
N GLY A 212 -5.31 -3.60 -14.21
CA GLY A 212 -4.70 -2.39 -13.67
C GLY A 212 -3.20 -2.53 -13.41
N LEU A 213 -2.68 -1.64 -12.57
CA LEU A 213 -1.26 -1.56 -12.23
C LEU A 213 -0.84 -2.67 -11.26
N TRP A 214 0.29 -3.29 -11.57
CA TRP A 214 1.00 -4.27 -10.75
C TRP A 214 2.45 -3.85 -10.61
N GLU A 215 3.01 -4.08 -9.43
CA GLU A 215 4.45 -4.04 -9.20
C GLU A 215 5.03 -5.43 -9.44
N VAL A 216 6.24 -5.48 -9.97
CA VAL A 216 6.91 -6.73 -10.33
C VAL A 216 8.32 -6.71 -9.77
N VAL A 217 8.66 -7.69 -8.96
CA VAL A 217 10.02 -7.93 -8.46
C VAL A 217 10.52 -9.23 -9.07
N ILE A 218 11.70 -9.20 -9.68
CA ILE A 218 12.33 -10.36 -10.29
C ILE A 218 13.62 -10.64 -9.54
N HIS A 219 13.71 -11.84 -8.97
CA HIS A 219 14.93 -12.36 -8.36
C HIS A 219 15.56 -13.40 -9.28
N ILE A 220 16.84 -13.24 -9.57
CA ILE A 220 17.62 -14.12 -10.44
C ILE A 220 18.79 -14.66 -9.62
N LYS A 221 18.81 -15.97 -9.40
CA LYS A 221 19.86 -16.64 -8.63
C LYS A 221 20.65 -17.62 -9.50
N LYS A 222 21.97 -17.54 -9.50
CA LYS A 222 22.87 -18.51 -10.15
C LYS A 222 24.13 -18.71 -9.32
N GLY A 223 24.28 -19.89 -8.73
CA GLY A 223 25.35 -20.15 -7.76
C GLY A 223 25.23 -19.17 -6.58
N ASP A 224 26.31 -18.45 -6.32
CA ASP A 224 26.39 -17.43 -5.26
C ASP A 224 25.86 -16.05 -5.72
N ALA A 225 25.67 -15.84 -7.02
CA ALA A 225 25.17 -14.58 -7.54
C ALA A 225 23.65 -14.47 -7.35
N ASN A 226 23.21 -13.34 -6.78
CA ASN A 226 21.81 -12.97 -6.65
C ASN A 226 21.56 -11.57 -7.25
N PHE A 227 20.56 -11.47 -8.10
CA PHE A 227 20.21 -10.23 -8.79
C PHE A 227 18.72 -9.92 -8.62
N GLU A 228 18.40 -8.67 -8.29
CA GLU A 228 17.03 -8.23 -8.05
C GLU A 228 16.69 -7.06 -8.96
N LEU A 229 15.48 -7.09 -9.52
CA LEU A 229 14.98 -6.06 -10.40
C LEU A 229 13.53 -5.75 -10.07
N ASP A 230 13.26 -4.45 -9.91
CA ASP A 230 11.91 -3.96 -9.71
C ASP A 230 11.36 -3.36 -11.00
N GLY A 231 10.04 -3.24 -11.06
CA GLY A 231 9.35 -2.39 -12.00
C GLY A 231 7.83 -2.54 -11.92
N GLN A 232 7.14 -2.05 -12.94
CA GLN A 232 5.68 -2.00 -12.96
C GLN A 232 5.13 -2.49 -14.30
N THR A 233 3.94 -3.08 -14.27
CA THR A 233 3.21 -3.46 -15.48
C THR A 233 1.73 -3.17 -15.33
N ASN A 234 1.08 -2.84 -16.44
CA ASN A 234 -0.38 -2.67 -16.47
C ASN A 234 -1.02 -3.89 -17.17
N VAL A 235 -2.16 -4.33 -16.65
CA VAL A 235 -2.96 -5.45 -17.20
C VAL A 235 -4.30 -4.91 -17.71
N ASN A 236 -4.58 -5.16 -18.98
CA ASN A 236 -5.79 -4.67 -19.63
C ASN A 236 -7.03 -5.47 -19.22
N LEU A 237 -8.18 -4.80 -19.19
CA LEU A 237 -9.48 -5.46 -19.09
C LEU A 237 -9.70 -6.38 -20.29
N SER A 238 -10.42 -7.50 -20.08
CA SER A 238 -10.96 -8.27 -21.21
C SER A 238 -12.08 -7.45 -21.85
N ASN A 239 -11.96 -7.17 -23.16
CA ASN A 239 -13.06 -6.64 -23.96
C ASN A 239 -14.25 -7.59 -23.98
#